data_AF-A0A9E0XG35-F1
#
_entry.id   AF-A0A9E0XG35-F1
#
_cell.length_a   1.000
_cell.length_b   1.000
_cell.length_c   1.000
_cell.angle_alpha   90.00
_cell.angle_beta   90.00
_cell.angle_gamma   90.00
#
_symmetry.space_group_name_H-M   'P 1'
#
loop_
_entity.id
_entity.type
_entity.pdbx_description
1 polymer ?
#
loop_
_entity_poly.entity_id
_entity_poly.type
_entity_poly.pdbx_seq_one_letter_code
_entity_poly.pdbx_strand_id
1 'polypeptide(L)'
;PQIANIAGWYSTCIGKQPWTVYQLLKTKDAYSHTVPADEVMFTLILFVIVYLSLFALFCFLLDHKIKHGPTELPEEAPYRDPYHQHGA
;
A
#
# COMPACT_ATOMS: atom_id res chain seq x y z
N PRO A 1 12.61 -4.02 5.29
CA PRO A 1 12.70 -4.07 3.79
C PRO A 1 12.08 -2.83 3.13
N GLN A 2 10.96 -2.36 3.68
CA GLN A 2 10.16 -1.22 3.24
C GLN A 2 10.97 0.08 3.19
N ILE A 3 11.78 0.36 4.22
CA ILE A 3 12.63 1.55 4.26
C ILE A 3 13.66 1.53 3.12
N ALA A 4 14.31 0.39 2.87
CA ALA A 4 15.28 0.26 1.78
C ALA A 4 14.63 0.42 0.40
N ASN A 5 13.39 -0.07 0.23
CA ASN A 5 12.63 0.12 -1.00
C ASN A 5 12.32 1.62 -1.23
N ILE A 6 11.79 2.30 -0.22
CA ILE A 6 11.48 3.74 -0.29
C ILE A 6 12.75 4.55 -0.56
N ALA A 7 13.86 4.21 0.11
CA ALA A 7 15.15 4.90 -0.08
C ALA A 7 15.73 4.67 -1.49
N GLY A 8 15.62 3.45 -2.03
CA GLY A 8 16.03 3.14 -3.40
C GLY A 8 15.24 3.96 -4.42
N TRP A 9 13.91 3.98 -4.26
CA TRP A 9 13.02 4.79 -5.11
C TRP A 9 13.35 6.28 -5.05
N TYR A 10 13.55 6.81 -3.84
CA TYR A 10 13.91 8.21 -3.62
C TYR A 10 15.23 8.56 -4.32
N SER A 11 16.25 7.69 -4.20
CA SER A 11 17.56 7.89 -4.82
C SER A 11 17.45 7.97 -6.35
N THR A 12 16.64 7.10 -6.98
CA THR A 12 16.41 7.13 -8.43
C THR A 12 15.62 8.37 -8.88
N CYS A 13 14.59 8.78 -8.14
CA CYS A 13 13.76 9.92 -8.51
C CYS A 13 14.47 11.26 -8.31
N ILE A 14 15.16 11.44 -7.19
CA ILE A 14 15.85 12.68 -6.84
C ILE A 14 17.13 12.82 -7.66
N GLY A 15 17.83 11.72 -7.92
CA GLY A 15 19.04 11.71 -8.75
C GLY A 15 18.82 12.19 -10.19
N LYS A 16 17.56 12.20 -10.67
CA LYS A 16 17.19 12.74 -11.99
C LYS A 16 16.99 14.26 -12.01
N GLN A 17 16.84 14.90 -10.86
CA GLN A 17 16.76 16.37 -10.80
C GLN A 17 18.05 16.97 -11.39
N PRO A 18 17.98 18.02 -12.24
CA PRO A 18 16.84 18.93 -12.49
C PRO A 18 15.96 18.57 -13.71
N TRP A 19 16.00 17.34 -14.21
CA TRP A 19 15.35 16.94 -15.46
C TRP A 19 14.19 15.95 -15.22
N THR A 20 13.02 16.24 -15.79
CA THR A 20 11.93 15.27 -15.90
C THR A 20 12.21 14.28 -17.03
N VAL A 21 12.58 14.83 -18.20
CA VAL A 21 13.09 14.09 -19.36
C VAL A 21 14.49 14.59 -19.66
N TYR A 22 15.46 13.67 -19.69
CA TYR A 22 16.88 14.00 -19.80
C TYR A 22 17.15 14.90 -21.01
N GLN A 23 17.79 16.05 -20.78
CA GLN A 23 18.12 17.08 -21.78
C GLN A 23 16.96 17.66 -22.59
N LEU A 24 15.70 17.26 -22.33
CA LEU A 24 14.53 17.70 -23.10
C LEU A 24 13.59 18.58 -22.27
N LEU A 25 13.25 18.15 -21.05
CA LEU A 25 12.27 18.84 -20.20
C LEU A 25 12.79 18.99 -18.77
N LYS A 26 12.93 20.23 -18.32
CA LYS A 26 13.32 20.56 -16.94
C LYS A 26 12.14 20.43 -16.00
N THR A 27 12.40 20.04 -14.76
CA THR A 27 11.37 19.91 -13.71
C THR A 27 10.61 21.22 -13.48
N LYS A 28 11.30 22.37 -13.55
CA LYS A 28 10.67 23.70 -13.38
C LYS A 28 9.66 24.07 -14.46
N ASP A 29 9.76 23.46 -15.64
CA ASP A 29 8.90 23.74 -16.79
C ASP A 29 7.83 22.64 -16.96
N ALA A 30 7.79 21.65 -16.06
CA ALA A 30 6.96 20.45 -16.14
C ALA A 30 5.70 20.50 -15.26
N TYR A 31 5.19 21.69 -14.94
CA TYR A 31 3.95 21.87 -14.16
C TYR A 31 2.82 22.42 -15.03
N SER A 32 1.57 22.19 -14.62
CA SER A 32 0.42 22.73 -15.35
C SER A 32 0.20 24.19 -15.00
N HIS A 33 0.23 25.06 -16.01
CA HIS A 33 -0.06 26.49 -15.85
C HIS A 33 -1.56 26.81 -15.74
N THR A 34 -2.43 25.85 -16.08
CA THR A 34 -3.88 26.07 -16.13
C THR A 34 -4.56 25.86 -14.78
N VAL A 35 -3.88 25.20 -13.84
CA VAL A 35 -4.43 24.88 -12.52
C VAL A 35 -3.83 25.84 -11.50
N PRO A 36 -4.65 26.58 -10.74
CA PRO A 36 -4.16 27.51 -9.76
C PRO A 36 -3.56 26.78 -8.54
N ALA A 37 -2.61 27.41 -7.87
CA ALA A 37 -1.78 26.77 -6.84
C ALA A 37 -2.57 26.40 -5.56
N ASP A 38 -3.65 27.12 -5.30
CA ASP A 38 -4.59 26.89 -4.20
C ASP A 38 -5.36 25.57 -4.36
N GLU A 39 -5.82 25.25 -5.57
CA GLU A 39 -6.48 23.96 -5.86
C GLU A 39 -5.52 22.77 -5.63
N VAL A 40 -4.26 22.92 -6.05
CA VAL A 40 -3.22 21.89 -5.82
C VAL A 40 -2.96 21.70 -4.33
N MET A 41 -2.88 22.80 -3.56
CA MET A 41 -2.67 22.73 -2.11
C MET A 41 -3.86 22.07 -1.41
N PHE A 42 -5.09 22.45 -1.77
CA PHE A 42 -6.30 21.88 -1.20
C PHE A 42 -6.39 20.37 -1.45
N THR A 43 -6.17 19.95 -2.70
CA THR A 43 -6.19 18.52 -3.06
C THR A 43 -5.05 17.74 -2.40
N LEU A 44 -3.86 18.33 -2.27
CA LEU A 44 -2.75 17.71 -1.55
C LEU A 44 -3.10 17.46 -0.08
N ILE A 45 -3.67 18.45 0.61
CA ILE A 45 -4.13 18.30 2.00
C ILE A 45 -5.18 17.20 2.11
N LEU A 46 -6.16 17.19 1.19
CA LEU A 46 -7.21 16.18 1.15
C LEU A 46 -6.62 14.77 0.99
N PHE A 47 -5.66 14.58 0.08
CA PHE A 47 -4.98 13.29 -0.10
C PHE A 47 -4.20 12.87 1.16
N VAL A 48 -3.50 13.81 1.81
CA VAL A 48 -2.77 13.52 3.05
C VAL A 48 -3.73 13.05 4.14
N ILE A 49 -4.86 13.74 4.34
CA ILE A 49 -5.87 13.35 5.34
C ILE A 49 -6.43 11.97 5.04
N VAL A 50 -6.80 11.70 3.79
CA VAL A 50 -7.34 10.40 3.38
C VAL A 50 -6.32 9.29 3.63
N TYR A 51 -5.07 9.44 3.18
CA TYR A 51 -4.05 8.41 3.38
C TYR A 51 -3.69 8.19 4.85
N LEU A 52 -3.65 9.25 5.66
CA LEU A 52 -3.44 9.13 7.11
C LEU A 52 -4.60 8.37 7.77
N SER A 53 -5.86 8.65 7.38
CA SER A 53 -7.02 7.94 7.92
C SER A 53 -6.99 6.45 7.57
N LEU A 54 -6.62 6.10 6.32
CA LEU A 54 -6.46 4.72 5.89
C LEU A 54 -5.32 4.03 6.65
N PHE A 55 -4.19 4.71 6.84
CA PHE A 55 -3.08 4.17 7.61
C PHE A 55 -3.47 3.91 9.07
N ALA A 56 -4.18 4.84 9.72
CA ALA A 56 -4.69 4.65 11.07
C ALA A 56 -5.66 3.48 11.17
N LEU A 57 -6.60 3.36 10.21
CA LEU A 57 -7.52 2.22 10.13
C LEU A 57 -6.77 0.90 9.94
N PHE A 58 -5.75 0.89 9.08
CA PHE A 58 -4.91 -0.29 8.86
C PHE A 58 -4.18 -0.71 10.13
N CYS A 59 -3.55 0.23 10.85
CA CYS A 59 -2.91 -0.04 12.14
C CYS A 59 -3.92 -0.56 13.18
N PHE A 60 -5.11 0.03 13.25
CA PHE A 60 -6.18 -0.42 14.13
C PHE A 60 -6.63 -1.85 13.81
N LEU A 61 -6.88 -2.15 12.52
CA LEU A 61 -7.29 -3.48 12.08
C LEU A 61 -6.21 -4.53 12.32
N LEU A 62 -4.94 -4.17 12.10
CA LEU A 62 -3.82 -5.05 12.41
C LEU A 62 -3.75 -5.35 13.91
N ASP A 63 -3.79 -4.33 14.76
CA ASP A 63 -3.77 -4.51 16.21
C ASP A 63 -4.95 -5.37 16.69
N HIS A 64 -6.15 -5.07 16.19
CA HIS A 64 -7.36 -5.84 16.51
C HIS A 64 -7.24 -7.31 16.09
N LYS A 65 -6.80 -7.57 14.84
CA LYS A 65 -6.64 -8.95 14.33
C LYS A 65 -5.51 -9.71 15.02
N ILE A 66 -4.39 -9.07 15.30
CA ILE A 66 -3.26 -9.69 15.99
C ILE A 66 -3.68 -10.09 17.41
N LYS A 67 -4.44 -9.23 18.11
CA LYS A 67 -4.93 -9.51 19.47
C LYS A 67 -6.04 -10.55 19.54
N HIS A 68 -6.93 -10.61 18.54
CA HIS A 68 -8.01 -11.60 18.50
C HIS A 68 -7.49 -13.04 18.33
N GLY A 69 -6.26 -13.23 17.84
CA GLY A 69 -5.69 -14.54 17.55
C GLY A 69 -6.37 -15.23 16.36
N PRO A 70 -5.78 -16.32 15.83
CA PRO A 70 -6.42 -17.11 14.79
C PRO A 70 -7.68 -17.79 15.34
N THR A 71 -8.82 -17.60 14.66
CA THR A 71 -10.02 -18.42 14.92
C THR A 71 -9.68 -19.87 14.63
N GLU A 72 -9.99 -20.77 15.55
CA GLU A 72 -9.85 -22.20 15.32
C GLU A 72 -10.63 -22.57 14.05
N LEU A 73 -9.92 -23.16 13.08
CA LEU A 73 -10.58 -23.70 11.90
C LEU A 73 -11.61 -24.73 12.39
N PRO A 74 -12.84 -24.75 11.85
CA PRO A 74 -13.79 -25.78 12.20
C PRO A 74 -13.11 -27.14 12.01
N GLU A 75 -13.07 -27.94 13.08
CA GLU A 75 -12.52 -29.28 13.13
C GLU A 75 -12.91 -30.01 11.84
N GLU A 76 -11.91 -30.37 11.02
CA GLU A 76 -12.18 -31.01 9.74
C GLU A 76 -13.10 -32.20 9.99
N ALA A 77 -14.29 -32.18 9.36
CA ALA A 77 -15.24 -33.26 9.49
C ALA A 77 -14.51 -34.58 9.24
N PRO A 78 -14.66 -35.59 10.11
CA PRO A 78 -13.83 -36.78 10.10
C PRO A 78 -13.77 -37.35 8.68
N TYR A 79 -12.57 -37.46 8.13
CA TYR A 79 -12.33 -38.02 6.80
C TYR A 79 -12.94 -39.42 6.77
N ARG A 80 -14.09 -39.54 6.09
CA ARG A 80 -14.79 -40.82 5.94
C ARG A 80 -14.07 -41.61 4.87
N ASP A 81 -13.14 -42.45 5.28
CA ASP A 81 -12.42 -43.34 4.38
C ASP A 81 -13.41 -44.33 3.70
N PRO A 82 -13.59 -44.26 2.37
CA PRO A 82 -14.52 -45.13 1.65
C PRO A 82 -14.03 -46.57 1.51
N TYR A 83 -12.78 -46.89 1.85
CA TYR A 83 -12.18 -48.22 1.63
C TYR A 83 -12.28 -49.16 2.83
N HIS A 84 -12.69 -48.68 4.01
CA HIS A 84 -12.85 -49.53 5.21
C HIS A 84 -14.17 -50.35 5.25
N GLN A 85 -15.07 -50.22 4.26
CA GLN A 85 -16.36 -50.93 4.26
C GLN A 85 -16.36 -52.32 3.61
N HIS A 86 -15.27 -52.75 2.96
CA HIS A 86 -15.21 -54.03 2.23
C HIS A 86 -14.20 -55.02 2.82
N GLY A 87 -14.24 -55.23 4.13
CA GLY A 87 -13.54 -56.32 4.81
C GLY A 87 -14.52 -57.24 5.50
N ALA A 88 -14.96 -58.29 4.81
CA ALA A 88 -15.69 -59.44 5.36
C ALA A 88 -15.04 -60.73 4.84
#